data_AF-A0A930R806-F1
#
_entry.id   AF-A0A930R806-F1
#
_cell.length_a   1.000
_cell.length_b   1.000
_cell.length_c   1.000
_cell.angle_alpha   90.00
_cell.angle_beta   90.00
_cell.angle_gamma   90.00
#
_symmetry.space_group_name_H-M   'P 1'
#
loop_
_entity.id
_entity.type
_entity.pdbx_description
1 polymer ?
#
loop_
_entity_poly.entity_id
_entity_poly.type
_entity_poly.pdbx_seq_one_letter_code
_entity_poly.pdbx_strand_id
1 'polypeptide(L)' 'MRIAVMAGTPMDTKLGVDLLNKNGFNQTISVPISKNPVEQTTFQALEDEEREHYIRSVIDGLKNDIDAVFVYCNSLSS' A
#
# COMPACT_ATOMS: atom_id res chain seq x y z
N MET A 1 15.21 6.83 -6.37
CA MET A 1 14.51 6.02 -5.36
C MET A 1 13.09 5.80 -5.86
N ARG A 2 12.79 4.59 -6.31
CA ARG A 2 11.46 4.17 -6.77
C ARG A 2 10.72 3.56 -5.58
N ILE A 3 9.61 4.17 -5.17
CA ILE A 3 8.91 3.81 -3.94
C ILE A 3 7.55 3.21 -4.28
N ALA A 4 7.25 2.00 -3.81
CA ALA A 4 5.89 1.49 -3.83
C ALA A 4 5.09 2.12 -2.68
N VAL A 5 4.00 2.80 -3.01
CA VAL A 5 3.05 3.33 -2.03
C VAL A 5 1.93 2.31 -1.87
N MET A 6 1.82 1.74 -0.68
CA MET A 6 0.81 0.75 -0.34
C MET A 6 -0.21 1.33 0.63
N ALA A 7 -1.50 1.24 0.31
CA ALA A 7 -2.57 1.67 1.21
C ALA A 7 -3.84 0.85 1.00
N GLY A 8 -4.84 1.03 1.87
CA GLY A 8 -6.07 0.25 1.85
C GLY A 8 -6.86 0.42 0.55
N THR A 9 -7.21 1.67 0.20
CA THR A 9 -7.98 1.96 -1.01
C THR A 9 -7.17 2.76 -2.04
N PRO A 10 -7.64 2.91 -3.29
CA PRO A 10 -6.98 3.74 -4.29
C PRO A 10 -6.89 5.21 -3.88
N MET A 11 -7.88 5.71 -3.12
CA MET A 11 -7.87 7.09 -2.62
C MET A 11 -6.76 7.27 -1.57
N ASP A 12 -6.65 6.36 -0.61
CA ASP A 12 -5.59 6.40 0.40
C ASP A 12 -4.21 6.31 -0.25
N THR A 13 -4.07 5.42 -1.24
CA THR A 13 -2.81 5.22 -1.95
C THR A 13 -2.40 6.50 -2.68
N LYS A 14 -3.36 7.17 -3.33
CA LYS A 14 -3.13 8.46 -3.98
C LYS A 14 -2.67 9.54 -2.99
N LEU A 15 -3.27 9.61 -1.80
CA LEU A 15 -2.84 10.55 -0.77
C LEU A 15 -1.38 10.30 -0.33
N GLY A 16 -0.98 9.04 -0.20
CA GLY A 16 0.41 8.67 0.09
C GLY A 16 1.38 9.07 -1.04
N VAL A 17 0.98 8.85 -2.30
CA VAL A 17 1.75 9.30 -3.47
C VAL A 17 1.88 10.83 -3.48
N ASP A 18 0.80 11.56 -3.23
CA ASP A 18 0.79 13.02 -3.19
C ASP A 18 1.68 13.55 -2.05
N LEU A 19 1.69 12.88 -0.89
CA LEU A 19 2.58 13.20 0.22
C LEU A 19 4.06 13.02 -0.17
N LEU A 20 4.41 11.90 -0.79
CA LEU A 20 5.78 11.63 -1.24
C LEU A 20 6.24 12.62 -2.31
N ASN A 21 5.39 12.90 -3.31
CA ASN A 21 5.67 13.88 -4.36
C ASN A 21 5.93 15.27 -3.76
N LYS A 22 5.13 15.71 -2.78
CA LYS A 22 5.33 17.00 -2.08
C LYS A 22 6.67 17.08 -1.34
N ASN A 23 7.25 15.95 -0.96
CA ASN A 23 8.53 15.85 -0.25
C ASN A 23 9.71 15.50 -1.19
N GLY A 24 9.52 15.59 -2.52
CA GLY A 24 10.58 15.41 -3.52
C GLY A 24 10.77 13.96 -4.00
N PHE A 25 9.92 13.02 -3.59
CA PHE A 25 9.95 11.64 -4.06
C PHE A 25 8.99 11.44 -5.23
N ASN A 26 9.46 11.75 -6.44
CA ASN A 26 8.60 11.78 -7.64
C ASN A 26 8.51 10.43 -8.38
N GLN A 27 9.30 9.43 -7.99
CA GLN A 27 9.30 8.09 -8.61
C GLN A 27 8.52 7.14 -7.72
N THR A 28 7.19 7.14 -7.86
CA THR A 28 6.29 6.32 -7.03
C THR A 28 5.50 5.32 -7.87
N ILE A 29 5.17 4.17 -7.28
CA ILE A 29 4.25 3.17 -7.82
C ILE A 29 3.06 3.09 -6.87
N SER A 30 1.85 3.24 -7.40
CA SER A 30 0.61 3.14 -6.61
C SER A 30 0.20 1.67 -6.49
N VAL A 31 0.10 1.16 -5.26
CA VAL A 31 -0.22 -0.24 -4.95
C VAL A 31 -1.37 -0.28 -3.92
N PRO A 32 -2.63 -0.03 -4.35
CA PRO A 32 -3.77 -0.22 -3.47
C PRO A 32 -3.98 -1.70 -3.16
N ILE A 33 -4.18 -2.03 -1.88
CA ILE A 33 -4.46 -3.39 -1.40
C ILE A 33 -5.86 -3.84 -1.79
N SER A 34 -6.81 -2.91 -1.83
CA SER A 34 -8.20 -3.17 -2.19
C SER A 34 -8.69 -2.16 -3.21
N LYS A 35 -9.65 -2.52 -4.06
CA LYS A 35 -10.17 -1.62 -5.11
C LYS A 35 -11.16 -0.58 -4.57
N ASN A 36 -11.78 -0.89 -3.43
CA ASN A 36 -12.84 -0.08 -2.83
C ASN A 36 -12.93 -0.35 -1.31
N PRO A 37 -13.69 0.46 -0.55
CA PRO A 37 -13.83 0.27 0.90
C PRO A 37 -14.44 -1.07 1.32
N VAL A 38 -15.32 -1.67 0.50
CA VAL A 38 -15.96 -2.96 0.82
C VAL A 38 -14.95 -4.10 0.75
N GLU A 39 -14.14 -4.12 -0.31
CA GLU A 39 -13.00 -5.05 -0.42
C GLU A 39 -12.00 -4.83 0.71
N GLN A 40 -11.73 -3.58 1.10
CA GLN A 40 -10.82 -3.28 2.21
C GLN A 40 -11.32 -3.83 3.54
N THR A 41 -12.60 -3.64 3.87
CA THR A 41 -13.21 -4.23 5.06
C THR A 41 -13.16 -5.76 5.02
N THR A 42 -13.40 -6.34 3.84
CA THR A 42 -13.36 -7.79 3.65
C THR A 42 -11.94 -8.33 3.87
N PHE A 43 -10.94 -7.66 3.29
CA PHE A 43 -9.53 -7.97 3.50
C PHE A 43 -9.13 -7.85 4.97
N GLN A 44 -9.62 -6.83 5.68
CA GLN A 44 -9.35 -6.62 7.11
C GLN A 44 -10.03 -7.66 8.01
N ALA A 45 -11.10 -8.30 7.55
CA ALA A 45 -11.79 -9.36 8.27
C ALA A 45 -11.13 -10.74 8.10
N LEU A 46 -10.15 -10.88 7.20
CA LEU A 46 -9.37 -12.11 7.05
C LEU A 46 -8.48 -12.37 8.28
N GLU A 47 -8.12 -13.64 8.45
CA GLU A 47 -7.17 -14.04 9.48
C GLU A 47 -5.80 -13.36 9.27
N ASP A 48 -5.06 -13.17 10.36
CA ASP A 48 -3.74 -12.49 10.29
C ASP A 48 -2.78 -13.20 9.33
N GLU A 49 -2.77 -14.53 9.32
CA GLU A 49 -1.92 -15.34 8.43
C GLU A 49 -2.27 -15.12 6.95
N GLU A 50 -3.56 -15.02 6.62
CA GLU A 50 -4.03 -14.78 5.25
C GLU A 50 -3.66 -13.37 4.79
N ARG A 51 -3.83 -12.37 5.67
CA ARG A 51 -3.42 -10.99 5.39
C ARG A 51 -1.92 -10.89 5.19
N GLU A 52 -1.12 -11.51 6.07
CA GLU A 52 0.33 -11.50 5.96
C GLU A 52 0.79 -12.17 4.66
N HIS A 53 0.22 -13.34 4.33
CA HIS A 53 0.54 -14.04 3.10
C HIS A 53 0.25 -13.18 1.87
N TYR A 54 -0.92 -12.54 1.83
CA TYR A 54 -1.29 -11.63 0.75
C TYR A 54 -0.32 -10.46 0.63
N ILE A 55 -0.04 -9.74 1.73
CA ILE A 55 0.88 -8.59 1.71
C ILE A 55 2.28 -9.01 1.27
N ARG A 56 2.79 -10.15 1.74
CA ARG A 56 4.08 -10.70 1.30
C ARG A 56 4.08 -10.96 -0.20
N SER A 57 3.02 -11.56 -0.75
CA SER A 57 2.91 -11.83 -2.19
C SER A 57 2.96 -10.54 -3.03
N VAL A 58 2.32 -9.48 -2.56
CA VAL A 58 2.35 -8.15 -3.21
C VAL A 58 3.75 -7.58 -3.17
N ILE A 59 4.42 -7.61 -2.01
CA ILE A 59 5.79 -7.08 -1.87
C ILE A 59 6.78 -7.89 -2.74
N ASP A 60 6.66 -9.22 -2.75
CA ASP A 60 7.52 -10.09 -3.55
C ASP A 60 7.40 -9.81 -5.05
N GLY A 61 6.19 -9.50 -5.53
CA GLY A 61 5.96 -9.07 -6.91
C GLY A 61 6.62 -7.74 -7.28
N LEU A 62 7.01 -6.92 -6.30
CA LEU A 62 7.58 -5.58 -6.51
C LEU A 62 9.09 -5.53 -6.27
N LYS A 63 9.70 -6.54 -5.63
CA LYS A 63 11.09 -6.52 -5.14
C LYS A 63 12.15 -6.13 -6.16
N ASN A 64 11.94 -6.44 -7.45
CA ASN A 64 12.91 -6.13 -8.50
C ASN A 64 12.72 -4.73 -9.11
N ASP A 65 11.64 -4.04 -8.74
CA ASP A 65 11.20 -2.79 -9.37
C ASP A 65 11.27 -1.57 -8.45
N ILE A 66 11.48 -1.77 -7.15
CA ILE A 66 11.41 -0.71 -6.13
C ILE A 66 12.62 -0.73 -5.19
N ASP A 67 12.99 0.45 -4.70
CA ASP A 67 14.01 0.65 -3.68
C ASP A 67 13.43 0.58 -2.26
N ALA A 68 12.14 0.91 -2.10
CA ALA A 68 11.47 0.97 -0.81
C ALA A 68 9.95 0.77 -0.94
N VAL A 69 9.33 0.30 0.14
CA VAL A 69 7.87 0.28 0.34
C VAL A 69 7.50 1.35 1.36
N PHE A 70 6.53 2.18 1.02
CA PHE A 70 5.91 3.17 1.90
C PHE A 70 4.46 2.77 2.16
N VAL A 71 4.17 2.36 3.39
CA VAL A 71 2.81 1.98 3.80
C VAL A 71 2.08 3.23 4.31
N TYR A 72 1.11 3.71 3.52
CA TYR A 72 0.27 4.86 3.85
C TYR A 72 -1.10 4.36 4.32
N CYS A 73 -1.16 3.87 5.56
CA CYS A 73 -2.40 3.35 6.12
C CYS A 73 -2.93 4.29 7.21
N ASN A 74 -4.15 4.80 7.02
CA ASN A 74 -4.86 5.60 8.01
C ASN A 74 -5.85 4.77 8.85
N SER A 75 -5.44 3.56 9.25
CA SER A 75 -6.11 2.78 10.30
C SER A 75 -5.23 2.56 11.53
N LEU A 76 -4.15 3.36 11.69
CA LEU A 76 -3.16 3.31 12.77
C LEU A 76 -3.14 4.71 13.43
N SER A 77 -3.70 4.96 14.61
CA SER A 77 -3.30 4.33 15.87
C SER A 77 -4.45 3.67 16.66
N SER A 78 -4.44 2.36 16.78
CA SER A 78 -4.81 1.61 18.01
C SER A 78 -4.17 0.23 17.96
#